data_AF-A0A3D4ETU3-F1
#
_entry.id   AF-A0A3D4ETU3-F1
#
_cell.length_a   1.000
_cell.length_b   1.000
_cell.length_c   1.000
_cell.angle_alpha   90.00
_cell.angle_beta   90.00
_cell.angle_gamma   90.00
#
_symmetry.space_group_name_H-M   'P 1'
#
loop_
_entity.id
_entity.type
_entity.pdbx_description
1 polymer ?
#
loop_
_entity_poly.entity_id
_entity_poly.type
_entity_poly.pdbx_seq_one_letter_code
_entity_poly.pdbx_strand_id
1 'polypeptide(L)'
;MGDFWISNYELRALGVLNSKTTRRIYAGALVRNDSGFGCLHTWPELGDPTLAECLVDLAHGQESSIVRRTLDCIRADGRAREENCSLFEGLQVPSSHATLPLLNESVLSEAVERGFTYVKVKGGKGGGLDLRRIRLMMSMYPDLKWRIDFNENGDVGELLEELSSWSEPEKAAIDFLEDPVPYFSNDWERLVKESGLTIGLDRNLEKASSDIEVQVIKPAVQKMKSGRRVVVTSYMDHPVGQAFAAWEAARAEVKEICGLQTHRLFEGNVFIEALGDFSPEFKVP
;
A
#
# COMPACT_ATOMS: atom_id res chain seq x y z
N MET A 1 18.38 -26.83 7.26
CA MET A 1 16.99 -26.32 7.11
C MET A 1 16.60 -25.78 8.46
N GLY A 2 16.20 -24.51 8.55
CA GLY A 2 15.73 -23.97 9.83
C GLY A 2 14.37 -24.56 10.15
N ASP A 3 14.13 -24.90 11.42
CA ASP A 3 12.80 -25.32 11.88
C ASP A 3 11.89 -24.08 11.90
N PHE A 4 11.12 -23.89 10.83
CA PHE A 4 10.11 -22.83 10.78
C PHE A 4 8.85 -23.27 11.50
N TRP A 5 8.36 -22.45 12.42
CA TRP A 5 7.00 -22.59 12.93
C TRP A 5 6.04 -21.76 12.08
N ILE A 6 4.95 -22.38 11.66
CA ILE A 6 3.96 -21.80 10.75
C ILE A 6 2.60 -21.75 11.46
N SER A 7 1.99 -20.57 11.49
CA SER A 7 0.61 -20.38 11.92
C SER A 7 -0.20 -19.74 10.82
N ASN A 8 -1.07 -20.54 10.20
CA ASN A 8 -2.02 -20.05 9.21
C ASN A 8 -3.06 -19.13 9.86
N TYR A 9 -3.49 -18.13 9.12
CA TYR A 9 -4.57 -17.23 9.51
C TYR A 9 -5.46 -16.91 8.31
N GLU A 10 -6.63 -16.35 8.61
CA GLU A 10 -7.53 -15.76 7.63
C GLU A 10 -7.88 -14.33 8.06
N LEU A 11 -7.82 -13.39 7.12
CA LEU A 11 -8.36 -12.05 7.29
C LEU A 11 -9.68 -11.95 6.52
N ARG A 12 -10.77 -11.60 7.20
CA ARG A 12 -12.07 -11.39 6.56
C ARG A 12 -12.26 -9.90 6.27
N ALA A 13 -12.42 -9.54 5.00
CA ALA A 13 -12.61 -8.16 4.58
C ALA A 13 -14.04 -7.68 4.87
N LEU A 14 -14.15 -6.46 5.39
CA LEU A 14 -15.44 -5.79 5.65
C LEU A 14 -16.12 -5.30 4.35
N GLY A 15 -15.38 -5.28 3.23
CA GLY A 15 -15.86 -4.80 1.94
C GLY A 15 -14.99 -5.27 0.77
N VAL A 16 -15.21 -4.67 -0.40
CA VAL A 16 -14.38 -4.92 -1.59
C VAL A 16 -13.05 -4.19 -1.42
N LEU A 17 -11.93 -4.92 -1.46
CA LEU A 17 -10.60 -4.34 -1.28
C LEU A 17 -9.92 -3.93 -2.60
N ASN A 18 -10.17 -4.69 -3.68
CA ASN A 18 -9.54 -4.46 -4.97
C ASN A 18 -10.51 -4.82 -6.11
N SER A 19 -10.40 -4.13 -7.26
CA SER A 19 -11.20 -4.40 -8.45
C SER A 19 -10.89 -5.76 -9.09
N LYS A 20 -9.69 -6.31 -8.85
CA LYS A 20 -9.21 -7.58 -9.40
C LYS A 20 -9.61 -8.82 -8.58
N THR A 21 -10.37 -8.66 -7.50
CA THR A 21 -10.82 -9.81 -6.68
C THR A 21 -12.25 -9.65 -6.18
N THR A 22 -12.97 -10.76 -6.09
CA THR A 22 -14.27 -10.88 -5.41
C THR A 22 -14.15 -11.55 -4.04
N ARG A 23 -12.94 -11.94 -3.66
CA ARG A 23 -12.64 -12.63 -2.41
C ARG A 23 -12.98 -11.76 -1.20
N ARG A 24 -13.43 -12.42 -0.13
CA ARG A 24 -13.69 -11.80 1.18
C ARG A 24 -12.81 -12.36 2.29
N ILE A 25 -12.15 -13.48 2.06
CA ILE A 25 -11.30 -14.17 3.03
C ILE A 25 -9.91 -14.31 2.44
N TYR A 26 -8.91 -13.76 3.11
CA TYR A 26 -7.53 -13.70 2.65
C TYR A 26 -6.68 -14.57 3.57
N ALA A 27 -6.26 -15.72 3.06
CA ALA A 27 -5.40 -16.65 3.79
C ALA A 27 -3.94 -16.19 3.75
N GLY A 28 -3.24 -16.32 4.86
CA GLY A 28 -1.81 -16.11 4.96
C GLY A 28 -1.20 -16.94 6.09
N ALA A 29 0.09 -16.78 6.33
CA ALA A 29 0.80 -17.44 7.40
C ALA A 29 1.70 -16.47 8.18
N LEU A 30 1.68 -16.58 9.50
CA LEU A 30 2.76 -16.09 10.34
C LEU A 30 3.85 -17.14 10.39
N VAL A 31 5.08 -16.70 10.16
CA VAL A 31 6.26 -17.56 10.11
C VAL A 31 7.21 -17.13 11.22
N ARG A 32 7.69 -18.09 12.00
CA ARG A 32 8.67 -17.85 13.04
C ARG A 32 9.92 -18.70 12.79
N ASN A 33 11.08 -18.09 12.97
CA ASN A 33 12.37 -18.78 13.08
C ASN A 33 13.14 -18.20 14.27
N ASP A 34 13.59 -19.07 15.17
CA ASP A 34 14.20 -18.69 16.45
C ASP A 34 13.37 -17.65 17.22
N SER A 35 13.90 -16.46 17.43
CA SER A 35 13.22 -15.36 18.14
C SER A 35 12.31 -14.54 17.21
N GLY A 36 12.53 -14.57 15.90
CA GLY A 36 11.92 -13.64 14.95
C GLY A 36 10.63 -14.12 14.31
N PHE A 37 9.75 -13.17 13.98
CA PHE A 37 8.46 -13.38 13.34
C PHE A 37 8.34 -12.60 12.02
N GLY A 38 7.61 -13.15 11.06
CA GLY A 38 7.30 -12.50 9.80
C GLY A 38 5.91 -12.87 9.28
N CYS A 39 5.42 -12.10 8.32
CA CYS A 39 4.14 -12.30 7.68
C CYS A 39 4.33 -12.71 6.21
N LEU A 40 3.75 -13.86 5.85
CA LEU A 40 3.64 -14.33 4.48
C LEU A 40 2.18 -14.19 4.03
N HIS A 41 1.89 -13.17 3.21
CA HIS A 41 0.55 -12.86 2.72
C HIS A 41 0.57 -12.59 1.22
N THR A 42 -0.07 -13.45 0.43
CA THR A 42 0.00 -13.34 -1.04
C THR A 42 -1.28 -12.78 -1.65
N TRP A 43 -1.11 -12.10 -2.79
CA TRP A 43 -2.19 -11.66 -3.67
C TRP A 43 -2.00 -12.27 -5.08
N PRO A 44 -2.41 -13.53 -5.30
CA PRO A 44 -2.32 -14.15 -6.62
C PRO A 44 -3.04 -13.35 -7.71
N GLU A 45 -4.13 -12.67 -7.36
CA GLU A 45 -4.87 -11.79 -8.27
C GLU A 45 -4.06 -10.57 -8.76
N LEU A 46 -2.96 -10.26 -8.07
CA LEU A 46 -2.04 -9.19 -8.44
C LEU A 46 -0.77 -9.70 -9.13
N GLY A 47 -0.55 -11.02 -9.17
CA GLY A 47 0.58 -11.68 -9.83
C GLY A 47 1.51 -12.45 -8.90
N ASP A 48 1.21 -12.53 -7.60
CA ASP A 48 2.01 -13.31 -6.66
C ASP A 48 1.83 -14.84 -6.86
N PRO A 49 2.81 -15.65 -6.42
CA PRO A 49 2.55 -17.07 -6.18
C PRO A 49 1.47 -17.28 -5.12
N THR A 50 0.85 -18.45 -5.12
CA THR A 50 -0.08 -18.85 -4.06
C THR A 50 0.63 -19.03 -2.73
N LEU A 51 -0.13 -18.95 -1.61
CA LEU A 51 0.43 -19.21 -0.28
C LEU A 51 1.06 -20.62 -0.20
N ALA A 52 0.42 -21.61 -0.82
CA ALA A 52 0.93 -22.99 -0.84
C ALA A 52 2.29 -23.09 -1.54
N GLU A 53 2.44 -22.46 -2.70
CA GLU A 53 3.73 -22.40 -3.42
C GLU A 53 4.80 -21.68 -2.58
N CYS A 54 4.45 -20.57 -1.92
CA CYS A 54 5.39 -19.86 -1.05
C CYS A 54 5.82 -20.67 0.18
N LEU A 55 4.93 -21.48 0.76
CA LEU A 55 5.27 -22.38 1.86
C LEU A 55 6.18 -23.53 1.39
N VAL A 56 5.98 -24.02 0.17
CA VAL A 56 6.88 -25.00 -0.47
C VAL A 56 8.25 -24.38 -0.73
N ASP A 57 8.30 -23.14 -1.23
CA ASP A 57 9.55 -22.41 -1.43
C ASP A 57 10.31 -22.28 -0.10
N LEU A 58 9.63 -21.81 0.94
CA LEU A 58 10.20 -21.64 2.29
C LEU A 58 10.77 -22.95 2.83
N ALA A 59 10.04 -24.07 2.69
CA ALA A 59 10.48 -25.39 3.15
C ALA A 59 11.73 -25.90 2.40
N HIS A 60 11.87 -25.58 1.12
CA HIS A 60 13.00 -25.99 0.29
C HIS A 60 14.16 -24.98 0.26
N GLY A 61 14.08 -23.90 1.05
CA GLY A 61 15.09 -22.83 1.04
C GLY A 61 15.13 -22.06 -0.28
N GLN A 62 14.05 -22.08 -1.05
CA GLN A 62 13.86 -21.20 -2.19
C GLN A 62 13.37 -19.84 -1.70
N GLU A 63 13.74 -18.80 -2.42
CA GLU A 63 13.45 -17.42 -2.05
C GLU A 63 12.81 -16.67 -3.22
N SER A 64 11.55 -16.97 -3.50
CA SER A 64 10.70 -16.03 -4.25
C SER A 64 10.70 -14.67 -3.54
N SER A 65 10.34 -13.59 -4.26
CA SER A 65 10.43 -12.22 -3.73
C SER A 65 9.75 -12.09 -2.36
N ILE A 66 8.53 -12.59 -2.23
CA ILE A 66 7.75 -12.53 -1.00
C ILE A 66 8.33 -13.38 0.14
N VAL A 67 8.85 -14.57 -0.16
CA VAL A 67 9.50 -15.43 0.83
C VAL A 67 10.77 -14.77 1.34
N ARG A 68 11.58 -14.19 0.45
CA ARG A 68 12.79 -13.43 0.84
C ARG A 68 12.46 -12.28 1.77
N ARG A 69 11.41 -11.50 1.46
CA ARG A 69 10.98 -10.39 2.31
C ARG A 69 10.39 -10.84 3.64
N THR A 70 9.71 -11.98 3.68
CA THR A 70 9.28 -12.62 4.93
C THR A 70 10.49 -12.99 5.81
N LEU A 71 11.54 -13.57 5.21
CA LEU A 71 12.78 -13.90 5.90
C LEU A 71 13.54 -12.64 6.35
N ASP A 72 13.51 -11.56 5.58
CA ASP A 72 14.07 -10.26 5.97
C ASP A 72 13.37 -9.72 7.23
N CYS A 73 12.04 -9.83 7.29
CA CYS A 73 11.24 -9.45 8.46
C CYS A 73 11.61 -10.29 9.70
N ILE A 74 11.63 -11.61 9.57
CA ILE A 74 12.03 -12.54 10.63
C ILE A 74 13.41 -12.19 11.19
N ARG A 75 14.39 -11.94 10.31
CA ARG A 75 15.76 -11.59 10.75
C ARG A 75 15.85 -10.23 11.41
N ALA A 76 15.02 -9.27 11.01
CA ALA A 76 14.99 -7.95 11.64
C ALA A 76 14.37 -8.02 13.04
N ASP A 77 13.17 -8.61 13.15
CA ASP A 77 12.44 -8.78 14.40
C ASP A 77 13.20 -9.70 15.39
N GLY A 78 13.80 -10.79 14.90
CA GLY A 78 14.59 -11.71 15.72
C GLY A 78 15.78 -11.03 16.41
N ARG A 79 16.54 -10.22 15.67
CA ARG A 79 17.67 -9.45 16.24
C ARG A 79 17.22 -8.48 17.33
N ALA A 80 16.15 -7.72 17.09
CA ALA A 80 15.62 -6.80 18.08
C ALA A 80 15.17 -7.52 19.36
N ARG A 81 14.53 -8.68 19.22
CA ARG A 81 14.10 -9.50 20.37
C ARG A 81 15.27 -10.10 21.15
N GLU A 82 16.32 -10.54 20.46
CA GLU A 82 17.55 -11.05 21.10
C GLU A 82 18.27 -9.95 21.88
N GLU A 83 18.21 -8.71 21.39
CA GLU A 83 18.72 -7.51 22.05
C GLU A 83 17.74 -6.97 23.12
N ASN A 84 16.57 -7.58 23.28
CA ASN A 84 15.49 -7.16 24.18
C ASN A 84 15.08 -5.69 23.99
N CYS A 85 15.07 -5.23 22.73
CA CYS A 85 14.64 -3.90 22.33
C CYS A 85 13.46 -3.96 21.36
N SER A 86 12.77 -2.82 21.21
CA SER A 86 11.76 -2.71 20.16
C SER A 86 12.45 -2.56 18.80
N LEU A 87 11.89 -3.21 17.79
CA LEU A 87 12.32 -3.01 16.40
C LEU A 87 12.20 -1.53 15.95
N PHE A 88 11.37 -0.75 16.64
CA PHE A 88 11.14 0.67 16.42
C PHE A 88 11.93 1.59 17.36
N GLU A 89 12.82 1.06 18.19
CA GLU A 89 13.59 1.88 19.13
C GLU A 89 14.38 2.98 18.40
N GLY A 90 14.18 4.23 18.81
CA GLY A 90 14.83 5.40 18.20
C GLY A 90 14.32 5.78 16.81
N LEU A 91 13.28 5.12 16.29
CA LEU A 91 12.73 5.40 14.97
C LEU A 91 11.46 6.25 15.04
N GLN A 92 11.28 7.12 14.03
CA GLN A 92 10.05 7.87 13.82
C GLN A 92 9.33 7.31 12.59
N VAL A 93 8.15 6.73 12.81
CA VAL A 93 7.32 6.21 11.71
C VAL A 93 6.64 7.38 10.98
N PRO A 94 6.70 7.44 9.63
CA PRO A 94 6.01 8.48 8.88
C PRO A 94 4.49 8.33 8.99
N SER A 95 3.77 9.46 8.92
CA SER A 95 2.31 9.45 8.94
C SER A 95 1.73 8.72 7.71
N SER A 96 0.54 8.15 7.87
CA SER A 96 -0.18 7.42 6.83
C SER A 96 -1.27 8.26 6.18
N HIS A 97 -1.54 8.00 4.90
CA HIS A 97 -2.80 8.36 4.26
C HIS A 97 -3.91 7.39 4.66
N ALA A 98 -5.15 7.82 4.51
CA ALA A 98 -6.33 6.98 4.68
C ALA A 98 -6.58 6.16 3.40
N THR A 99 -6.49 4.83 3.48
CA THR A 99 -6.90 3.96 2.37
C THR A 99 -8.43 3.80 2.38
N LEU A 100 -9.09 4.24 1.30
CA LEU A 100 -10.55 4.26 1.16
C LEU A 100 -10.98 3.42 -0.06
N PRO A 101 -11.20 2.10 0.10
CA PRO A 101 -11.64 1.24 -1.03
C PRO A 101 -13.01 1.62 -1.61
N LEU A 102 -13.87 2.22 -0.78
CA LEU A 102 -15.15 2.79 -1.18
C LEU A 102 -15.17 4.28 -0.84
N LEU A 103 -15.36 5.13 -1.85
CA LEU A 103 -15.49 6.56 -1.67
C LEU A 103 -16.96 6.94 -1.43
N ASN A 104 -17.26 7.43 -0.24
CA ASN A 104 -18.51 8.13 0.09
C ASN A 104 -18.24 9.20 1.15
N GLU A 105 -19.20 10.12 1.32
CA GLU A 105 -19.04 11.27 2.21
C GLU A 105 -18.81 10.87 3.66
N SER A 106 -19.52 9.86 4.19
CA SER A 106 -19.37 9.42 5.58
C SER A 106 -17.97 8.88 5.87
N VAL A 107 -17.42 8.04 4.98
CA VAL A 107 -16.08 7.47 5.13
C VAL A 107 -14.99 8.55 5.01
N LEU A 108 -15.24 9.56 4.16
CA LEU A 108 -14.32 10.68 3.96
C LEU A 108 -14.34 11.64 5.16
N SER A 109 -15.52 11.99 5.66
CA SER A 109 -15.70 12.80 6.88
C SER A 109 -15.00 12.14 8.05
N GLU A 110 -15.19 10.83 8.24
CA GLU A 110 -14.49 10.10 9.30
C GLU A 110 -12.97 10.22 9.16
N ALA A 111 -12.42 10.05 7.95
CA ALA A 111 -10.97 10.18 7.74
C ALA A 111 -10.47 11.59 8.12
N VAL A 112 -11.21 12.64 7.76
CA VAL A 112 -10.87 14.02 8.12
C VAL A 112 -10.97 14.28 9.61
N GLU A 113 -12.06 13.82 10.25
CA GLU A 113 -12.27 13.93 11.70
C GLU A 113 -11.16 13.23 12.51
N ARG A 114 -10.60 12.15 11.95
CA ARG A 114 -9.46 11.44 12.55
C ARG A 114 -8.10 12.05 12.21
N GLY A 115 -8.06 13.18 11.50
CA GLY A 115 -6.87 13.99 11.25
C GLY A 115 -6.09 13.62 9.99
N PHE A 116 -6.62 12.78 9.09
CA PHE A 116 -5.94 12.49 7.83
C PHE A 116 -5.92 13.73 6.92
N THR A 117 -4.74 14.01 6.38
CA THR A 117 -4.52 15.07 5.37
C THR A 117 -4.38 14.51 3.96
N TYR A 118 -4.21 13.19 3.82
CA TYR A 118 -4.12 12.47 2.55
C TYR A 118 -5.09 11.30 2.53
N VAL A 119 -5.73 11.09 1.39
CA VAL A 119 -6.60 9.94 1.13
C VAL A 119 -6.15 9.21 -0.13
N LYS A 120 -6.24 7.88 -0.11
CA LYS A 120 -6.06 7.04 -1.29
C LYS A 120 -7.39 6.39 -1.67
N VAL A 121 -7.84 6.66 -2.89
CA VAL A 121 -9.08 6.14 -3.46
C VAL A 121 -8.79 5.35 -4.73
N LYS A 122 -9.73 4.50 -5.13
CA LYS A 122 -9.65 3.79 -6.42
C LYS A 122 -10.27 4.63 -7.54
N GLY A 123 -9.60 4.67 -8.68
CA GLY A 123 -10.09 5.21 -9.95
C GLY A 123 -10.20 4.13 -11.03
N GLY A 124 -10.54 4.58 -12.24
CA GLY A 124 -10.46 3.76 -13.45
C GLY A 124 -11.69 2.92 -13.78
N LYS A 125 -12.81 3.06 -13.05
CA LYS A 125 -14.08 2.46 -13.47
C LYS A 125 -14.96 3.47 -14.18
N GLY A 126 -15.64 2.97 -15.22
CA GLY A 126 -16.78 3.65 -15.84
C GLY A 126 -16.46 4.92 -16.62
N GLY A 127 -15.40 4.96 -17.43
CA GLY A 127 -15.20 6.05 -18.40
C GLY A 127 -15.12 7.44 -17.76
N GLY A 128 -14.29 7.60 -16.73
CA GLY A 128 -14.13 8.85 -15.99
C GLY A 128 -15.22 9.14 -14.94
N LEU A 129 -16.25 8.29 -14.77
CA LEU A 129 -17.27 8.48 -13.73
C LEU A 129 -16.66 8.56 -12.31
N ASP A 130 -15.66 7.73 -12.02
CA ASP A 130 -14.94 7.78 -10.74
C ASP A 130 -14.26 9.13 -10.54
N LEU A 131 -13.60 9.67 -11.57
CA LEU A 131 -12.93 10.97 -11.49
C LEU A 131 -13.91 12.11 -11.25
N ARG A 132 -15.06 12.12 -11.93
CA ARG A 132 -16.12 13.11 -11.67
C ARG A 132 -16.64 13.03 -10.24
N ARG A 133 -16.85 11.82 -9.71
CA ARG A 133 -17.24 11.62 -8.31
C ARG A 133 -16.16 12.09 -7.33
N ILE A 134 -14.89 11.80 -7.63
CA ILE A 134 -13.75 12.25 -6.82
C ILE A 134 -13.70 13.78 -6.82
N ARG A 135 -13.79 14.43 -7.98
CA ARG A 135 -13.82 15.89 -8.12
C ARG A 135 -14.92 16.54 -7.28
N LEU A 136 -16.12 15.97 -7.30
CA LEU A 136 -17.24 16.44 -6.46
C LEU A 136 -16.92 16.33 -4.96
N MET A 137 -16.24 15.28 -4.53
CA MET A 137 -15.83 15.11 -3.12
C MET A 137 -14.68 16.05 -2.75
N MET A 138 -13.72 16.28 -3.66
CA MET A 138 -12.59 17.19 -3.44
C MET A 138 -13.06 18.61 -3.10
N SER A 139 -14.13 19.10 -3.74
CA SER A 139 -14.65 20.45 -3.46
C SER A 139 -15.23 20.61 -2.05
N MET A 140 -15.69 19.52 -1.44
CA MET A 140 -16.20 19.49 -0.07
C MET A 140 -15.08 19.39 0.98
N TYR A 141 -13.88 18.93 0.58
CA TYR A 141 -12.74 18.71 1.45
C TYR A 141 -11.46 19.31 0.83
N PRO A 142 -11.39 20.65 0.70
CA PRO A 142 -10.33 21.33 -0.06
C PRO A 142 -8.92 21.18 0.55
N ASP A 143 -8.82 20.86 1.85
CA ASP A 143 -7.55 20.69 2.55
C ASP A 143 -6.95 19.28 2.39
N LEU A 144 -7.71 18.33 1.82
CA LEU A 144 -7.21 16.98 1.55
C LEU A 144 -6.35 16.92 0.29
N LYS A 145 -5.29 16.11 0.36
CA LYS A 145 -4.54 15.65 -0.81
C LYS A 145 -5.00 14.26 -1.24
N TRP A 146 -5.11 14.08 -2.56
CA TRP A 146 -5.76 12.91 -3.14
C TRP A 146 -4.77 12.05 -3.93
N ARG A 147 -4.70 10.76 -3.59
CA ARG A 147 -3.99 9.73 -4.35
C ARG A 147 -5.02 8.84 -5.03
N ILE A 148 -4.98 8.79 -6.36
CA ILE A 148 -6.00 8.09 -7.14
C ILE A 148 -5.35 6.90 -7.82
N ASP A 149 -5.71 5.69 -7.40
CA ASP A 149 -5.10 4.45 -7.86
C ASP A 149 -6.00 3.72 -8.85
N PHE A 150 -5.49 3.58 -10.08
CA PHE A 150 -6.19 3.00 -11.21
C PHE A 150 -5.86 1.51 -11.39
N ASN A 151 -4.81 0.98 -10.76
CA ASN A 151 -4.25 -0.36 -11.00
C ASN A 151 -4.13 -0.72 -12.50
N GLU A 152 -3.67 0.21 -13.33
CA GLU A 152 -3.52 0.11 -14.80
C GLU A 152 -4.83 0.01 -15.59
N ASN A 153 -5.98 0.43 -15.03
CA ASN A 153 -7.29 0.28 -15.68
C ASN A 153 -7.82 1.55 -16.37
N GLY A 154 -7.06 2.65 -16.42
CA GLY A 154 -7.48 3.85 -17.13
C GLY A 154 -7.25 3.76 -18.65
N ASP A 155 -7.85 4.69 -19.37
CA ASP A 155 -7.55 5.00 -20.78
C ASP A 155 -6.97 6.41 -20.86
N VAL A 156 -5.85 6.58 -21.56
CA VAL A 156 -5.15 7.88 -21.62
C VAL A 156 -6.01 8.98 -22.27
N GLY A 157 -6.83 8.65 -23.27
CA GLY A 157 -7.69 9.60 -23.95
C GLY A 157 -8.81 10.08 -23.04
N GLU A 158 -9.51 9.14 -22.41
CA GLU A 158 -10.59 9.44 -21.45
C GLU A 158 -10.08 10.25 -20.25
N LEU A 159 -8.92 9.89 -19.71
CA LEU A 159 -8.30 10.61 -18.60
C LEU A 159 -7.96 12.05 -18.98
N LEU A 160 -7.33 12.25 -20.13
CA LEU A 160 -6.97 13.59 -20.61
C LEU A 160 -8.20 14.43 -20.94
N GLU A 161 -9.22 13.85 -21.56
CA GLU A 161 -10.49 14.53 -21.82
C GLU A 161 -11.12 15.03 -20.53
N GLU A 162 -11.26 14.16 -19.52
CA GLU A 162 -11.82 14.53 -18.22
C GLU A 162 -10.97 15.61 -17.51
N LEU A 163 -9.65 15.39 -17.41
CA LEU A 163 -8.72 16.29 -16.71
C LEU A 163 -8.54 17.63 -17.40
N SER A 164 -8.81 17.75 -18.71
CA SER A 164 -8.77 19.02 -19.44
C SER A 164 -9.79 20.03 -18.92
N SER A 165 -10.87 19.55 -18.30
CA SER A 165 -11.92 20.37 -17.70
C SER A 165 -11.65 20.78 -16.25
N TRP A 166 -10.55 20.29 -15.66
CA TRP A 166 -10.18 20.56 -14.28
C TRP A 166 -9.32 21.82 -14.19
N SER A 167 -9.62 22.66 -13.21
CA SER A 167 -8.85 23.85 -12.89
C SER A 167 -7.52 23.51 -12.23
N GLU A 168 -6.57 24.44 -12.27
CA GLU A 168 -5.26 24.26 -11.64
C GLU A 168 -5.34 23.98 -10.13
N PRO A 169 -6.22 24.62 -9.34
CA PRO A 169 -6.40 24.24 -7.92
C PRO A 169 -6.91 22.81 -7.74
N GLU A 170 -7.82 22.33 -8.59
CA GLU A 170 -8.34 20.96 -8.54
C GLU A 170 -7.22 19.95 -8.86
N LYS A 171 -6.43 20.21 -9.89
CA LYS A 171 -5.26 19.39 -10.23
C LYS A 171 -4.22 19.40 -9.12
N ALA A 172 -3.96 20.56 -8.51
CA ALA A 172 -3.00 20.70 -7.41
C ALA A 172 -3.44 19.96 -6.12
N ALA A 173 -4.72 19.64 -5.96
CA ALA A 173 -5.22 18.81 -4.86
C ALA A 173 -4.93 17.31 -5.06
N ILE A 174 -4.65 16.87 -6.30
CA ILE A 174 -4.15 15.52 -6.57
C ILE A 174 -2.65 15.48 -6.23
N ASP A 175 -2.28 14.58 -5.33
CA ASP A 175 -0.87 14.31 -5.01
C ASP A 175 -0.19 13.53 -6.14
N PHE A 176 -0.83 12.44 -6.59
CA PHE A 176 -0.47 11.73 -7.82
C PHE A 176 -1.58 10.76 -8.26
N LEU A 177 -1.53 10.39 -9.54
CA LEU A 177 -2.26 9.24 -10.08
C LEU A 177 -1.36 8.00 -9.99
N GLU A 178 -1.81 6.95 -9.32
CA GLU A 178 -1.06 5.69 -9.18
C GLU A 178 -1.48 4.70 -10.28
N ASP A 179 -0.50 4.24 -11.05
CA ASP A 179 -0.66 3.32 -12.18
C ASP A 179 -1.88 3.67 -13.08
N PRO A 180 -1.98 4.90 -13.62
CA PRO A 180 -3.17 5.37 -14.35
C PRO A 180 -3.50 4.48 -15.56
N VAL A 181 -2.47 4.06 -16.29
CA VAL A 181 -2.53 3.17 -17.47
C VAL A 181 -1.34 2.19 -17.41
N PRO A 182 -1.32 1.10 -18.18
CA PRO A 182 -0.19 0.15 -18.17
C PRO A 182 1.17 0.83 -18.38
N TYR A 183 2.16 0.53 -17.53
CA TYR A 183 3.43 1.27 -17.47
C TYR A 183 4.23 1.30 -18.79
N PHE A 184 4.25 0.18 -19.52
CA PHE A 184 5.02 0.07 -20.78
C PHE A 184 4.30 0.64 -22.00
N SER A 185 3.19 1.36 -21.79
CA SER A 185 2.63 2.22 -22.82
C SER A 185 3.45 3.52 -22.90
N ASN A 186 3.64 4.07 -24.10
CA ASN A 186 4.22 5.43 -24.25
C ASN A 186 3.27 6.52 -23.73
N ASP A 187 2.17 6.15 -23.06
CA ASP A 187 1.09 7.03 -22.66
C ASP A 187 1.37 7.75 -21.34
N TRP A 188 2.31 7.27 -20.52
CA TRP A 188 2.69 7.94 -19.26
C TRP A 188 3.29 9.33 -19.50
N GLU A 189 4.26 9.43 -20.43
CA GLU A 189 4.88 10.71 -20.77
C GLU A 189 3.83 11.69 -21.32
N ARG A 190 2.95 11.19 -22.19
CA ARG A 190 1.83 11.95 -22.73
C ARG A 190 0.91 12.46 -21.63
N LEU A 191 0.50 11.58 -20.70
CA LEU A 191 -0.39 11.92 -19.60
C LEU A 191 0.23 12.98 -18.69
N VAL A 192 1.51 12.86 -18.31
CA VAL A 192 2.22 13.87 -17.51
C VAL A 192 2.25 15.21 -18.25
N LYS A 193 2.67 15.20 -19.53
CA LYS A 193 2.85 16.41 -20.32
C LYS A 193 1.55 17.18 -20.55
N GLU A 194 0.47 16.47 -20.86
CA GLU A 194 -0.81 17.10 -21.21
C GLU A 194 -1.69 17.40 -19.98
N SER A 195 -1.64 16.58 -18.93
CA SER A 195 -2.43 16.84 -17.71
C SER A 195 -1.75 17.79 -16.72
N GLY A 196 -0.40 17.79 -16.69
CA GLY A 196 0.40 18.46 -15.65
C GLY A 196 0.44 17.72 -14.31
N LEU A 197 -0.16 16.54 -14.20
CA LEU A 197 -0.22 15.78 -12.95
C LEU A 197 1.03 14.91 -12.72
N THR A 198 1.35 14.70 -11.45
CA THR A 198 2.33 13.69 -11.03
C THR A 198 1.74 12.29 -11.14
N ILE A 199 2.56 11.33 -11.58
CA ILE A 199 2.20 9.91 -11.66
C ILE A 199 3.09 9.11 -10.71
N GLY A 200 2.49 8.16 -10.00
CA GLY A 200 3.17 7.18 -9.16
C GLY A 200 3.14 5.78 -9.76
N LEU A 201 4.24 5.06 -9.59
CA LEU A 201 4.40 3.68 -10.05
C LEU A 201 4.40 2.69 -8.89
N ASP A 202 3.53 1.69 -8.97
CA ASP A 202 3.43 0.57 -8.03
C ASP A 202 3.82 -0.76 -8.70
N ARG A 203 3.04 -1.24 -9.68
CA ARG A 203 3.13 -2.63 -10.17
C ARG A 203 4.44 -3.02 -10.85
N ASN A 204 5.02 -2.13 -11.66
CA ASN A 204 6.18 -2.44 -12.51
C ASN A 204 7.51 -1.85 -11.99
N LEU A 205 7.56 -1.48 -10.70
CA LEU A 205 8.70 -0.77 -10.12
C LEU A 205 10.05 -1.49 -10.27
N GLU A 206 10.08 -2.82 -10.26
CA GLU A 206 11.32 -3.59 -10.45
C GLU A 206 11.89 -3.50 -11.87
N LYS A 207 11.07 -3.19 -12.86
CA LYS A 207 11.45 -3.08 -14.27
C LYS A 207 11.58 -1.64 -14.74
N ALA A 208 11.26 -0.68 -13.88
CA ALA A 208 11.22 0.71 -14.22
C ALA A 208 12.60 1.37 -14.13
N SER A 209 12.72 2.46 -14.88
CA SER A 209 13.85 3.38 -14.79
C SER A 209 13.83 4.11 -13.44
N SER A 210 15.00 4.57 -12.97
CA SER A 210 15.14 5.28 -11.69
C SER A 210 14.63 6.72 -11.71
N ASP A 211 14.17 7.22 -12.86
CA ASP A 211 13.71 8.60 -13.07
C ASP A 211 12.22 8.82 -12.76
N ILE A 212 11.50 7.78 -12.35
CA ILE A 212 10.11 7.87 -11.90
C ILE A 212 9.98 8.80 -10.70
N GLU A 213 9.02 9.73 -10.79
CA GLU A 213 8.83 10.79 -9.80
C GLU A 213 8.38 10.23 -8.44
N VAL A 214 7.31 9.42 -8.43
CA VAL A 214 6.79 8.76 -7.23
C VAL A 214 6.91 7.25 -7.35
N GLN A 215 7.64 6.63 -6.44
CA GLN A 215 7.79 5.19 -6.32
C GLN A 215 6.97 4.67 -5.14
N VAL A 216 5.98 3.82 -5.40
CA VAL A 216 5.18 3.17 -4.37
C VAL A 216 5.81 1.82 -4.04
N ILE A 217 6.38 1.70 -2.83
CA ILE A 217 7.11 0.51 -2.39
C ILE A 217 6.27 -0.29 -1.39
N LYS A 218 6.22 -1.60 -1.57
CA LYS A 218 5.53 -2.57 -0.69
C LYS A 218 6.54 -3.53 -0.07
N PRO A 219 6.98 -3.28 1.18
CA PRO A 219 8.05 -4.07 1.81
C PRO A 219 7.77 -5.57 1.95
N ALA A 220 6.50 -5.98 1.90
CA ALA A 220 6.09 -7.39 1.85
C ALA A 220 6.65 -8.14 0.63
N VAL A 221 6.86 -7.46 -0.50
CA VAL A 221 7.30 -8.07 -1.76
C VAL A 221 8.53 -7.39 -2.39
N GLN A 222 8.86 -6.17 -1.96
CA GLN A 222 9.95 -5.36 -2.50
C GLN A 222 10.96 -4.97 -1.41
N LYS A 223 12.20 -4.74 -1.82
CA LYS A 223 13.20 -4.07 -0.98
C LYS A 223 13.01 -2.55 -1.09
N MET A 224 13.41 -1.84 -0.03
CA MET A 224 13.51 -0.39 -0.09
C MET A 224 14.46 0.06 -1.18
N LYS A 225 14.09 1.14 -1.87
CA LYS A 225 14.86 1.79 -2.94
C LYS A 225 14.87 3.29 -2.71
N SER A 226 15.94 3.93 -3.15
CA SER A 226 16.01 5.40 -3.20
C SER A 226 15.34 5.90 -4.48
N GLY A 227 14.66 7.04 -4.38
CA GLY A 227 13.98 7.70 -5.48
C GLY A 227 13.72 9.17 -5.13
N ARG A 228 13.14 9.93 -6.05
CA ARG A 228 12.77 11.34 -5.79
C ARG A 228 11.72 11.45 -4.70
N ARG A 229 10.62 10.73 -4.87
CA ARG A 229 9.57 10.59 -3.86
C ARG A 229 9.30 9.10 -3.65
N VAL A 230 9.47 8.62 -2.43
CA VAL A 230 9.25 7.21 -2.06
C VAL A 230 8.07 7.15 -1.10
N VAL A 231 7.01 6.47 -1.52
CA VAL A 231 5.81 6.24 -0.69
C VAL A 231 5.77 4.78 -0.32
N VAL A 232 5.90 4.48 0.97
CA VAL A 232 5.81 3.09 1.45
C VAL A 232 4.36 2.74 1.74
N THR A 233 3.90 1.57 1.31
CA THR A 233 2.56 1.08 1.61
C THR A 233 2.61 -0.33 2.19
N SER A 234 1.66 -0.64 3.06
CA SER A 234 1.36 -2.01 3.44
C SER A 234 0.81 -2.78 2.24
N TYR A 235 0.72 -4.11 2.37
CA TYR A 235 0.25 -4.96 1.28
C TYR A 235 -1.20 -5.42 1.47
N MET A 236 -2.00 -4.63 2.22
CA MET A 236 -3.31 -5.06 2.73
C MET A 236 -3.21 -6.43 3.42
N ASP A 237 -2.13 -6.62 4.17
CA ASP A 237 -1.71 -7.86 4.78
C ASP A 237 -1.96 -7.85 6.30
N HIS A 238 -1.53 -8.92 6.97
CA HIS A 238 -1.65 -9.04 8.43
C HIS A 238 -0.99 -7.86 9.14
N PRO A 239 -1.46 -7.46 10.34
CA PRO A 239 -0.82 -6.43 11.15
C PRO A 239 0.71 -6.56 11.34
N VAL A 240 1.24 -7.78 11.35
CA VAL A 240 2.70 -8.04 11.37
C VAL A 240 3.39 -7.53 10.09
N GLY A 241 2.77 -7.73 8.92
CA GLY A 241 3.24 -7.19 7.65
C GLY A 241 3.11 -5.66 7.57
N GLN A 242 2.01 -5.11 8.11
CA GLN A 242 1.82 -3.66 8.24
C GLN A 242 2.90 -3.01 9.14
N ALA A 243 3.20 -3.63 10.29
CA ALA A 243 4.29 -3.22 11.17
C ALA A 243 5.66 -3.31 10.46
N PHE A 244 5.90 -4.36 9.68
CA PHE A 244 7.13 -4.47 8.88
C PHE A 244 7.26 -3.35 7.84
N ALA A 245 6.15 -2.99 7.17
CA ALA A 245 6.13 -1.87 6.23
C ALA A 245 6.41 -0.53 6.94
N ALA A 246 5.81 -0.32 8.12
CA ALA A 246 6.04 0.86 8.94
C ALA A 246 7.50 0.97 9.41
N TRP A 247 8.09 -0.14 9.85
CA TRP A 247 9.49 -0.19 10.26
C TRP A 247 10.44 0.08 9.09
N GLU A 248 10.21 -0.53 7.92
CA GLU A 248 11.03 -0.28 6.71
C GLU A 248 10.96 1.19 6.28
N ALA A 249 9.78 1.81 6.34
CA ALA A 249 9.62 3.24 6.07
C ALA A 249 10.38 4.12 7.08
N ALA A 250 10.27 3.81 8.38
CA ALA A 250 10.94 4.56 9.44
C ALA A 250 12.47 4.42 9.37
N ARG A 251 12.98 3.21 9.16
CA ARG A 251 14.42 2.92 9.01
C ARG A 251 15.02 3.59 7.79
N ALA A 252 14.26 3.69 6.69
CA ALA A 252 14.67 4.42 5.50
C ALA A 252 14.46 5.94 5.62
N GLU A 253 14.02 6.43 6.78
CA GLU A 253 13.73 7.83 7.07
C GLU A 253 12.82 8.50 6.05
N VAL A 254 11.84 7.75 5.52
CA VAL A 254 10.91 8.24 4.51
C VAL A 254 10.17 9.47 5.04
N LYS A 255 10.23 10.56 4.28
CA LYS A 255 9.60 11.85 4.64
C LYS A 255 8.19 12.03 4.06
N GLU A 256 7.84 11.22 3.07
CA GLU A 256 6.51 11.23 2.45
C GLU A 256 5.44 10.67 3.39
N ILE A 257 4.20 11.12 3.22
CA ILE A 257 3.04 10.46 3.80
C ILE A 257 2.93 9.07 3.17
N CYS A 258 2.92 8.02 3.98
CA CYS A 258 2.94 6.62 3.57
C CYS A 258 1.52 6.02 3.55
N GLY A 259 1.35 4.72 3.30
CA GLY A 259 0.08 3.98 3.31
C GLY A 259 0.17 2.74 4.17
N LEU A 260 0.47 2.94 5.46
CA LEU A 260 0.92 1.88 6.35
C LEU A 260 -0.23 1.14 7.06
N GLN A 261 -1.41 1.74 7.12
CA GLN A 261 -2.55 1.24 7.89
C GLN A 261 -3.71 0.80 7.00
N THR A 262 -3.91 -0.52 6.94
CA THR A 262 -5.02 -1.18 6.24
C THR A 262 -5.78 -2.17 7.13
N HIS A 263 -5.41 -2.28 8.41
CA HIS A 263 -6.01 -3.23 9.37
C HIS A 263 -7.51 -3.07 9.52
N ARG A 264 -8.02 -1.82 9.46
CA ARG A 264 -9.47 -1.55 9.52
C ARG A 264 -10.28 -2.08 8.34
N LEU A 265 -9.62 -2.51 7.27
CA LEU A 265 -10.30 -3.09 6.11
C LEU A 265 -10.82 -4.52 6.40
N PHE A 266 -10.41 -5.09 7.53
CA PHE A 266 -10.73 -6.44 7.96
C PHE A 266 -11.49 -6.46 9.29
N GLU A 267 -12.18 -7.56 9.56
CA GLU A 267 -12.81 -7.83 10.85
C GLU A 267 -11.78 -7.84 11.98
N GLY A 268 -12.17 -7.28 13.13
CA GLY A 268 -11.31 -7.15 14.31
C GLY A 268 -10.79 -8.51 14.81
N ASN A 269 -9.53 -8.52 15.21
CA ASN A 269 -8.88 -9.59 15.95
C ASN A 269 -7.78 -8.99 16.85
N VAL A 270 -7.17 -9.82 17.69
CA VAL A 270 -6.16 -9.36 18.66
C VAL A 270 -4.99 -8.58 18.03
N PHE A 271 -4.57 -8.92 16.81
CA PHE A 271 -3.50 -8.22 16.11
C PHE A 271 -3.98 -6.91 15.48
N ILE A 272 -5.21 -6.87 14.97
CA ILE A 272 -5.82 -5.67 14.41
C ILE A 272 -6.06 -4.63 15.52
N GLU A 273 -6.57 -5.07 16.66
CA GLU A 273 -6.77 -4.23 17.84
C GLU A 273 -5.45 -3.69 18.41
N ALA A 274 -4.35 -4.46 18.31
CA ALA A 274 -3.03 -4.02 18.76
C ALA A 274 -2.52 -2.78 18.00
N LEU A 275 -2.78 -2.69 16.69
CA LEU A 275 -2.47 -1.51 15.86
C LEU A 275 -3.33 -0.28 16.18
N GLY A 276 -4.30 -0.42 17.09
CA GLY A 276 -5.09 0.70 17.61
C GLY A 276 -6.03 1.33 16.59
N ASP A 277 -6.44 2.55 16.91
CA ASP A 277 -7.42 3.28 16.14
C ASP A 277 -6.92 3.63 14.74
N PHE A 278 -7.87 3.77 13.81
CA PHE A 278 -7.59 4.31 12.50
C PHE A 278 -7.16 5.77 12.64
N SER A 279 -5.89 6.08 12.43
CA SER A 279 -5.38 7.46 12.51
C SER A 279 -4.18 7.62 11.58
N PRO A 280 -3.75 8.85 11.26
CA PRO A 280 -2.54 9.09 10.47
C PRO A 280 -1.28 8.61 11.17
N GLU A 281 -1.29 8.52 12.50
CA GLU A 281 -0.15 8.08 13.28
C GLU A 281 -0.16 6.56 13.42
N PHE A 282 0.98 5.94 13.13
CA PHE A 282 1.14 4.50 13.28
C PHE A 282 1.37 4.17 14.75
N LYS A 283 0.46 3.42 15.35
CA LYS A 283 0.68 2.87 16.70
C LYS A 283 1.64 1.68 16.60
N VAL A 284 2.85 1.86 17.10
CA VAL A 284 3.82 0.77 17.25
C VAL A 284 3.27 -0.26 18.24
N PRO A 285 3.15 -1.55 17.86
CA PRO A 285 2.66 -2.61 18.73
C PRO A 285 3.69 -3.10 19.75
#